data_AF-A0A946JEC9-F1
#
_entry.id   AF-A0A946JEC9-F1
#
_cell.length_a   1.000
_cell.length_b   1.000
_cell.length_c   1.000
_cell.angle_alpha   90.00
_cell.angle_beta   90.00
_cell.angle_gamma   90.00
#
_symmetry.space_group_name_H-M   'P 1'
#
loop_
_entity.id
_entity.type
_entity.pdbx_description
1 polymer ?
#
loop_
_entity_poly.entity_id
_entity_poly.type
_entity_poly.pdbx_seq_one_letter_code
_entity_poly.pdbx_strand_id
1 'polypeptide(L)'
;MKKILFLLMMYPLFGTSQNWNQVSNFIEDGRHHPITFANDNYGFVVCGSYTNEVFKYDKLNDSWSQLQDFPAAGRGYSYGVTVGNKAYMGLGSTSNGLYPTDWWEYDMDNDSWTQKSSLPTDGRNHPAMIPIGDKIYMGCGSNDNGNLGDWWEYDIMNDVWTQKTDIIGNERHHPFYFGIGNYAYVGFGHGSIFGPGSNPSSNSYIYNDFYKYDPSNDSWAQLNSFPGEARVAGTQFPYNGKGYVLSGDGDDHGPLDSGEFWEYNPSNDSWIQLTSHPGGAIWAPGNFVIGCDVYFLLGQNWNGGAGTFPISVYKYKLSEDCGCTDPTAYNFSNIAITDDGSCCYISGCTDPLSLNYDSSSCYDNGSCIPAVIGCVNLSASNYNPLANVTNFNGGALDNTIGSGSYSTLNSHIIFNSNEECIIRSTDVYSGSPNNVTFELRSSNGTVLDDTTYNIIPGKQNIVLNFDVPNANGLQLGVSSTNSGLYRNNTGVNYPYNIGDMISVTGSSAGNDYYYFYYNIEVEAKCIDVSAIFDPFNKKNLTKITDVLGREVNEKRNTTLFYIYNDGTVEKKIIVE
;
A
#
# COMPACT_ATOMS: atom_id res chain seq x y z
N MET A 1 -39.17 5.56 -53.30
CA MET A 1 -38.93 5.11 -51.92
C MET A 1 -37.44 5.24 -51.62
N LYS A 2 -37.04 6.27 -50.86
CA LYS A 2 -35.65 6.45 -50.41
C LYS A 2 -35.41 5.51 -49.23
N LYS A 3 -34.43 4.61 -49.32
CA LYS A 3 -33.96 3.80 -48.20
C LYS A 3 -33.05 4.66 -47.33
N ILE A 4 -33.44 4.88 -46.08
CA ILE A 4 -32.63 5.54 -45.05
C ILE A 4 -31.73 4.47 -44.44
N LEU A 5 -30.42 4.66 -44.56
CA LEU A 5 -29.40 3.81 -43.94
C LEU A 5 -29.14 4.38 -42.54
N PHE A 6 -29.52 3.65 -41.49
CA PHE A 6 -29.18 4.00 -40.11
C PHE A 6 -27.72 3.60 -39.86
N LEU A 7 -26.86 4.60 -39.69
CA LEU A 7 -25.49 4.42 -39.23
C LEU A 7 -25.52 4.41 -37.70
N LEU A 8 -25.32 3.24 -37.08
CA LEU A 8 -25.10 3.14 -35.64
C LEU A 8 -23.70 3.68 -35.34
N MET A 9 -23.61 4.86 -34.73
CA MET A 9 -22.39 5.30 -34.04
C MET A 9 -22.31 4.54 -32.71
N MET A 10 -21.39 3.58 -32.62
CA MET A 10 -20.93 3.06 -31.34
C MET A 10 -19.96 4.07 -30.75
N TYR A 11 -20.34 4.69 -29.63
CA TYR A 11 -19.40 5.42 -28.79
C TYR A 11 -18.57 4.38 -28.01
N PRO A 12 -17.23 4.51 -27.96
CA PRO A 12 -16.45 3.73 -27.01
C PRO A 12 -16.82 4.18 -25.59
N LEU A 13 -17.39 3.27 -24.80
CA LEU A 13 -17.47 3.42 -23.36
C LEU A 13 -16.04 3.30 -22.83
N PHE A 14 -15.45 4.42 -22.41
CA PHE A 14 -14.26 4.40 -21.57
C PHE A 14 -14.72 3.91 -20.19
N GLY A 15 -14.63 2.60 -19.94
CA GLY A 15 -14.74 2.08 -18.59
C GLY A 15 -13.49 2.47 -17.82
N THR A 16 -13.62 3.34 -16.83
CA THR A 16 -12.58 3.50 -15.81
C THR A 16 -12.50 2.16 -15.06
N SER A 17 -11.39 1.44 -15.21
CA SER A 17 -11.10 0.26 -14.39
C SER A 17 -11.14 0.68 -12.93
N GLN A 18 -12.11 0.17 -12.17
CA GLN A 18 -12.21 0.40 -10.73
C GLN A 18 -11.03 -0.31 -10.08
N ASN A 19 -10.09 0.46 -9.55
CA ASN A 19 -8.82 -0.03 -9.04
C ASN A 19 -8.74 0.14 -7.52
N TRP A 20 -8.08 -0.82 -6.87
CA TRP A 20 -7.65 -0.70 -5.48
C TRP A 20 -6.59 0.39 -5.35
N ASN A 21 -6.72 1.26 -4.36
CA ASN A 21 -5.74 2.31 -4.06
C ASN A 21 -5.10 2.03 -2.71
N GLN A 22 -3.78 2.11 -2.63
CA GLN A 22 -3.09 2.01 -1.35
C GLN A 22 -3.27 3.31 -0.57
N VAL A 23 -3.46 3.19 0.74
CA VAL A 23 -3.48 4.30 1.71
C VAL A 23 -2.36 4.10 2.73
N SER A 24 -2.24 4.98 3.72
CA SER A 24 -1.21 4.84 4.75
C SER A 24 -1.18 3.44 5.36
N ASN A 25 0.01 2.84 5.33
CA ASN A 25 0.25 1.53 5.91
C ASN A 25 -0.10 1.53 7.40
N PHE A 26 -0.49 0.36 7.90
CA PHE A 26 -0.61 0.12 9.32
C PHE A 26 0.73 0.40 10.02
N ILE A 27 0.68 1.03 11.19
CA ILE A 27 1.86 1.66 11.82
C ILE A 27 2.68 0.74 12.71
N GLU A 28 2.21 -0.48 12.95
CA GLU A 28 2.90 -1.49 13.76
C GLU A 28 3.19 -2.75 12.94
N ASP A 29 3.81 -3.74 13.60
CA ASP A 29 4.01 -5.06 13.02
C ASP A 29 2.69 -5.67 12.51
N GLY A 30 2.77 -6.25 11.31
CA GLY A 30 1.66 -6.96 10.69
C GLY A 30 1.18 -8.13 11.55
N ARG A 31 -0.11 -8.43 11.48
CA ARG A 31 -0.76 -9.44 12.32
C ARG A 31 -1.86 -10.18 11.57
N HIS A 32 -2.13 -11.42 11.96
CA HIS A 32 -3.25 -12.20 11.43
C HIS A 32 -4.46 -12.12 12.36
N HIS A 33 -5.65 -12.34 11.80
CA HIS A 33 -6.91 -12.27 12.56
C HIS A 33 -7.05 -10.95 13.35
N PRO A 34 -6.78 -9.78 12.74
CA PRO A 34 -7.14 -8.53 13.39
C PRO A 34 -8.66 -8.51 13.61
N ILE A 35 -9.07 -7.96 14.75
CA ILE A 35 -10.48 -7.69 15.00
C ILE A 35 -10.74 -6.29 14.46
N THR A 36 -11.58 -6.18 13.44
CA THR A 36 -11.80 -4.92 12.73
C THR A 36 -13.25 -4.48 12.77
N PHE A 37 -13.46 -3.18 12.88
CA PHE A 37 -14.76 -2.52 12.83
C PHE A 37 -14.55 -1.03 12.48
N ALA A 38 -15.63 -0.32 12.19
CA ALA A 38 -15.58 1.10 11.84
C ALA A 38 -16.81 1.86 12.32
N ASN A 39 -16.69 3.19 12.34
CA ASN A 39 -17.79 4.14 12.31
C ASN A 39 -17.69 5.01 11.05
N ASP A 40 -18.48 6.08 10.97
CA ASP A 40 -18.57 6.95 9.78
C ASP A 40 -17.24 7.61 9.35
N ASN A 41 -16.28 7.75 10.27
CA ASN A 41 -15.04 8.48 10.03
C ASN A 41 -13.77 7.66 10.29
N TYR A 42 -13.87 6.61 11.10
CA TYR A 42 -12.71 5.91 11.63
C TYR A 42 -12.83 4.40 11.42
N GLY A 43 -11.72 3.80 11.03
CA GLY A 43 -11.52 2.35 11.04
C GLY A 43 -10.74 1.95 12.28
N PHE A 44 -10.98 0.75 12.80
CA PHE A 44 -10.33 0.26 14.01
C PHE A 44 -9.73 -1.12 13.76
N VAL A 45 -8.54 -1.33 14.35
CA VAL A 45 -7.87 -2.62 14.45
C VAL A 45 -7.64 -2.90 15.92
N VAL A 46 -8.20 -4.00 16.41
CA VAL A 46 -8.09 -4.44 17.79
C VAL A 46 -7.45 -5.83 17.82
N CYS A 47 -6.52 -6.05 18.74
CA CYS A 47 -5.87 -7.34 18.96
C CYS A 47 -5.26 -7.91 17.65
N GLY A 48 -5.43 -9.21 17.40
CA GLY A 48 -4.76 -9.96 16.33
C GLY A 48 -3.43 -10.52 16.79
N SER A 49 -3.06 -11.71 16.32
CA SER A 49 -1.84 -12.42 16.78
C SER A 49 -1.67 -12.45 18.31
N TYR A 50 -2.79 -12.52 19.06
CA TYR A 50 -2.84 -12.51 20.53
C TYR A 50 -2.34 -11.23 21.21
N THR A 51 -2.24 -10.10 20.51
CA THR A 51 -2.02 -8.78 21.12
C THR A 51 -3.32 -8.26 21.73
N ASN A 52 -3.23 -7.20 22.53
CA ASN A 52 -4.36 -6.46 23.11
C ASN A 52 -4.41 -5.00 22.65
N GLU A 53 -3.58 -4.63 21.68
CA GLU A 53 -3.45 -3.24 21.22
C GLU A 53 -4.65 -2.80 20.39
N VAL A 54 -4.93 -1.50 20.42
CA VAL A 54 -6.03 -0.88 19.67
C VAL A 54 -5.48 0.27 18.83
N PHE A 55 -5.82 0.28 17.55
CA PHE A 55 -5.44 1.32 16.60
C PHE A 55 -6.66 1.87 15.89
N LYS A 56 -6.59 3.17 15.60
CA LYS A 56 -7.61 3.92 14.87
C LYS A 56 -7.01 4.52 13.62
N TYR A 57 -7.66 4.31 12.49
CA TYR A 57 -7.39 4.94 11.21
C TYR A 57 -8.34 6.11 10.99
N ASP A 58 -7.79 7.28 10.66
CA ASP A 58 -8.53 8.48 10.28
C ASP A 58 -8.53 8.62 8.75
N LYS A 59 -9.72 8.48 8.13
CA LYS A 59 -9.85 8.56 6.67
C LYS A 59 -9.52 9.94 6.09
N LEU A 60 -9.71 11.01 6.88
CA LEU A 60 -9.54 12.39 6.39
C LEU A 60 -8.07 12.78 6.37
N ASN A 61 -7.32 12.31 7.37
CA ASN A 61 -5.89 12.59 7.50
C ASN A 61 -5.00 11.48 6.91
N ASP A 62 -5.60 10.39 6.43
CA ASP A 62 -4.92 9.17 6.01
C ASP A 62 -3.82 8.75 6.99
N SER A 63 -4.20 8.57 8.27
CA SER A 63 -3.22 8.35 9.33
C SER A 63 -3.75 7.42 10.41
N TRP A 64 -2.83 6.75 11.10
CA TRP A 64 -3.13 5.85 12.21
C TRP A 64 -2.69 6.46 13.55
N SER A 65 -3.44 6.13 14.61
CA SER A 65 -3.09 6.45 16.00
C SER A 65 -3.40 5.26 16.91
N GLN A 66 -2.53 4.99 17.89
CA GLN A 66 -2.81 4.01 18.95
C GLN A 66 -3.80 4.61 19.97
N LEU A 67 -4.71 3.78 20.47
CA LEU A 67 -5.71 4.10 21.49
C LEU A 67 -5.48 3.30 22.77
N GLN A 68 -6.40 3.39 23.73
CA GLN A 68 -6.36 2.54 24.91
C GLN A 68 -6.45 1.06 24.54
N ASP A 69 -5.48 0.27 25.01
CA ASP A 69 -5.47 -1.18 24.86
C ASP A 69 -6.76 -1.83 25.39
N PHE A 70 -7.13 -2.94 24.74
CA PHE A 70 -8.22 -3.81 25.16
C PHE A 70 -7.97 -4.32 26.60
N PRO A 71 -8.89 -4.09 27.56
CA PRO A 71 -8.67 -4.33 28.99
C PRO A 71 -8.85 -5.80 29.41
N ALA A 72 -8.48 -6.73 28.54
CA ALA A 72 -8.43 -8.16 28.83
C ALA A 72 -7.21 -8.79 28.13
N ALA A 73 -7.03 -10.10 28.30
CA ALA A 73 -5.95 -10.79 27.61
C ALA A 73 -6.04 -10.58 26.08
N GLY A 74 -4.90 -10.53 25.40
CA GLY A 74 -4.91 -10.35 23.95
C GLY A 74 -5.64 -11.47 23.22
N ARG A 75 -6.23 -11.16 22.07
CA ARG A 75 -7.10 -12.07 21.31
C ARG A 75 -6.56 -12.36 19.92
N GLY A 76 -6.58 -13.62 19.54
CA GLY A 76 -6.59 -14.05 18.15
C GLY A 76 -7.93 -14.71 17.83
N TYR A 77 -8.20 -14.94 16.55
CA TYR A 77 -9.31 -15.79 16.09
C TYR A 77 -10.69 -15.33 16.61
N SER A 78 -10.86 -14.04 16.79
CA SER A 78 -12.12 -13.39 17.19
C SER A 78 -12.53 -12.41 16.10
N TYR A 79 -13.74 -11.88 16.23
CA TYR A 79 -14.29 -10.86 15.35
C TYR A 79 -15.00 -9.78 16.17
N GLY A 80 -15.27 -8.65 15.53
CA GLY A 80 -15.95 -7.52 16.12
C GLY A 80 -17.01 -7.01 15.17
N VAL A 81 -18.09 -6.46 15.72
CA VAL A 81 -19.23 -5.95 14.94
C VAL A 81 -19.67 -4.58 15.43
N THR A 82 -20.05 -3.71 14.50
CA THR A 82 -20.54 -2.36 14.80
C THR A 82 -22.07 -2.33 14.93
N VAL A 83 -22.57 -1.64 15.96
CA VAL A 83 -23.97 -1.22 16.09
C VAL A 83 -24.00 0.25 16.50
N GLY A 84 -24.35 1.14 15.58
CA GLY A 84 -24.22 2.59 15.77
C GLY A 84 -22.76 3.01 15.97
N ASN A 85 -22.49 3.86 16.96
CA ASN A 85 -21.12 4.27 17.32
C ASN A 85 -20.44 3.33 18.35
N LYS A 86 -20.96 2.11 18.51
CA LYS A 86 -20.40 1.11 19.41
C LYS A 86 -19.94 -0.10 18.64
N ALA A 87 -18.87 -0.72 19.12
CA ALA A 87 -18.43 -2.02 18.66
C ALA A 87 -18.60 -3.07 19.75
N TYR A 88 -18.89 -4.30 19.36
CA TYR A 88 -19.01 -5.44 20.27
C TYR A 88 -18.04 -6.53 19.83
N MET A 89 -17.31 -7.09 20.79
CA MET A 89 -16.37 -8.18 20.56
C MET A 89 -16.22 -9.05 21.80
N GLY A 90 -15.64 -10.23 21.62
CA GLY A 90 -15.37 -11.17 22.70
C GLY A 90 -14.91 -12.50 22.15
N LEU A 91 -14.90 -13.54 22.98
CA LEU A 91 -14.54 -14.89 22.54
C LEU A 91 -13.11 -14.94 21.94
N GLY A 92 -12.85 -15.85 21.00
CA GLY A 92 -11.52 -16.05 20.40
C GLY A 92 -10.63 -16.97 21.22
N SER A 93 -9.32 -16.90 20.95
CA SER A 93 -8.31 -17.58 21.74
C SER A 93 -7.27 -16.61 22.29
N THR A 94 -6.76 -16.94 23.47
CA THR A 94 -5.62 -16.27 24.09
C THR A 94 -4.32 -17.03 23.79
N SER A 95 -3.17 -16.39 24.01
CA SER A 95 -1.85 -16.98 23.74
C SER A 95 -1.54 -18.25 24.54
N ASN A 96 -2.26 -18.49 25.64
CA ASN A 96 -2.17 -19.71 26.45
C ASN A 96 -3.19 -20.79 26.05
N GLY A 97 -3.87 -20.63 24.92
CA GLY A 97 -4.80 -21.63 24.37
C GLY A 97 -6.18 -21.69 25.05
N LEU A 98 -6.54 -20.71 25.88
CA LEU A 98 -7.88 -20.64 26.45
C LEU A 98 -8.87 -20.05 25.44
N TYR A 99 -10.14 -20.40 25.60
CA TYR A 99 -11.28 -19.81 24.87
C TYR A 99 -12.15 -19.02 25.84
N PRO A 100 -11.95 -17.69 25.94
CA PRO A 100 -12.73 -16.85 26.84
C PRO A 100 -14.21 -16.80 26.44
N THR A 101 -15.09 -16.57 27.42
CA THR A 101 -16.54 -16.36 27.21
C THR A 101 -16.93 -14.90 27.40
N ASP A 102 -15.97 -14.03 27.68
CA ASP A 102 -16.20 -12.63 27.94
C ASP A 102 -16.70 -11.89 26.69
N TRP A 103 -17.52 -10.89 26.95
CA TRP A 103 -18.18 -10.06 25.96
C TRP A 103 -17.97 -8.60 26.33
N TRP A 104 -17.63 -7.78 25.35
CA TRP A 104 -17.18 -6.41 25.55
C TRP A 104 -17.86 -5.49 24.57
N GLU A 105 -18.25 -4.33 25.07
CA GLU A 105 -18.69 -3.17 24.31
C GLU A 105 -17.58 -2.13 24.31
N TYR A 106 -17.28 -1.57 23.14
CA TYR A 106 -16.37 -0.46 22.95
C TYR A 106 -17.14 0.76 22.46
N ASP A 107 -17.01 1.87 23.18
CA ASP A 107 -17.52 3.18 22.78
C ASP A 107 -16.46 3.90 21.95
N MET A 108 -16.71 4.00 20.63
CA MET A 108 -15.75 4.56 19.67
C MET A 108 -15.62 6.08 19.78
N ASP A 109 -16.58 6.77 20.41
CA ASP A 109 -16.55 8.22 20.58
C ASP A 109 -15.71 8.62 21.81
N ASN A 110 -15.69 7.75 22.83
CA ASN A 110 -15.06 8.03 24.12
C ASN A 110 -13.78 7.22 24.39
N ASP A 111 -13.37 6.33 23.48
CA ASP A 111 -12.26 5.39 23.66
C ASP A 111 -12.38 4.63 25.00
N SER A 112 -13.52 3.98 25.21
CA SER A 112 -13.80 3.33 26.49
C SER A 112 -14.46 1.96 26.34
N TRP A 113 -14.08 1.04 27.23
CA TRP A 113 -14.50 -0.35 27.21
C TRP A 113 -15.44 -0.66 28.39
N THR A 114 -16.52 -1.38 28.11
CA THR A 114 -17.46 -1.88 29.12
C THR A 114 -17.62 -3.38 28.97
N GLN A 115 -17.36 -4.14 30.04
CA GLN A 115 -17.63 -5.58 30.04
C GLN A 115 -19.14 -5.81 30.14
N LYS A 116 -19.64 -6.69 29.28
CA LYS A 116 -21.04 -7.09 29.17
C LYS A 116 -21.21 -8.52 29.68
N SER A 117 -22.44 -9.01 29.67
CA SER A 117 -22.72 -10.37 30.11
C SER A 117 -22.03 -11.39 29.19
N SER A 118 -21.21 -12.25 29.81
CA SER A 118 -20.50 -13.34 29.13
C SER A 118 -21.47 -14.30 28.46
N LEU A 119 -20.99 -14.95 27.40
CA LEU A 119 -21.69 -16.05 26.74
C LEU A 119 -21.94 -17.19 27.76
N PRO A 120 -23.19 -17.67 27.94
CA PRO A 120 -23.52 -18.66 28.96
C PRO A 120 -23.26 -20.11 28.51
N THR A 121 -22.18 -20.33 27.75
CA THR A 121 -21.70 -21.65 27.30
C THR A 121 -20.17 -21.63 27.19
N ASP A 122 -19.56 -22.71 26.72
CA ASP A 122 -18.12 -22.77 26.48
C ASP A 122 -17.67 -21.71 25.46
N GLY A 123 -16.49 -21.14 25.70
CA GLY A 123 -15.86 -20.21 24.77
C GLY A 123 -15.48 -20.89 23.46
N ARG A 124 -15.16 -20.08 22.45
CA ARG A 124 -14.86 -20.54 21.09
C ARG A 124 -13.97 -19.57 20.34
N ASN A 125 -13.26 -20.08 19.34
CA ASN A 125 -12.60 -19.28 18.31
C ASN A 125 -13.38 -19.31 16.99
N HIS A 126 -13.06 -18.36 16.11
CA HIS A 126 -13.63 -18.19 14.77
C HIS A 126 -15.16 -18.24 14.69
N PRO A 127 -15.92 -17.57 15.57
CA PRO A 127 -17.37 -17.55 15.48
C PRO A 127 -17.85 -16.71 14.30
N ALA A 128 -19.06 -16.99 13.83
CA ALA A 128 -19.83 -16.01 13.06
C ALA A 128 -20.40 -14.95 14.01
N MET A 129 -20.39 -13.67 13.63
CA MET A 129 -20.98 -12.57 14.40
C MET A 129 -21.73 -11.60 13.49
N ILE A 130 -23.06 -11.45 13.64
CA ILE A 130 -23.88 -10.65 12.73
C ILE A 130 -24.79 -9.69 13.51
N PRO A 131 -24.61 -8.37 13.40
CA PRO A 131 -25.56 -7.42 13.96
C PRO A 131 -26.82 -7.34 13.08
N ILE A 132 -27.99 -7.39 13.69
CA ILE A 132 -29.28 -7.16 13.03
C ILE A 132 -30.14 -6.31 13.97
N GLY A 133 -30.37 -5.06 13.60
CA GLY A 133 -31.10 -4.12 14.44
C GLY A 133 -30.41 -3.92 15.80
N ASP A 134 -31.12 -4.19 16.89
CA ASP A 134 -30.66 -4.06 18.28
C ASP A 134 -30.17 -5.40 18.87
N LYS A 135 -29.87 -6.38 18.01
CA LYS A 135 -29.39 -7.72 18.38
C LYS A 135 -28.10 -8.06 17.67
N ILE A 136 -27.33 -8.97 18.26
CA ILE A 136 -26.16 -9.60 17.64
C ILE A 136 -26.37 -11.10 17.65
N TYR A 137 -26.28 -11.73 16.48
CA TYR A 137 -26.33 -13.19 16.35
C TYR A 137 -24.92 -13.75 16.30
N MET A 138 -24.67 -14.83 17.02
CA MET A 138 -23.36 -15.45 17.12
C MET A 138 -23.50 -16.97 17.11
N GLY A 139 -22.62 -17.66 16.39
CA GLY A 139 -22.57 -19.11 16.43
C GLY A 139 -21.42 -19.68 15.64
N CYS A 140 -21.45 -20.97 15.36
CA CYS A 140 -20.33 -21.68 14.73
C CYS A 140 -19.02 -21.54 15.54
N GLY A 141 -17.87 -21.78 14.91
CA GLY A 141 -16.55 -21.69 15.51
C GLY A 141 -16.02 -23.04 15.99
N SER A 142 -14.95 -23.02 16.78
CA SER A 142 -14.44 -24.24 17.41
C SER A 142 -13.91 -24.02 18.82
N ASN A 143 -13.80 -25.11 19.56
CA ASN A 143 -13.13 -25.17 20.85
C ASN A 143 -12.54 -26.57 21.07
N ASP A 144 -12.15 -26.89 22.31
CA ASP A 144 -11.56 -28.19 22.65
C ASP A 144 -12.49 -29.38 22.38
N ASN A 145 -13.80 -29.15 22.21
CA ASN A 145 -14.79 -30.18 21.88
C ASN A 145 -15.00 -30.37 20.36
N GLY A 146 -14.39 -29.52 19.53
CA GLY A 146 -14.47 -29.59 18.08
C GLY A 146 -15.18 -28.39 17.44
N ASN A 147 -15.67 -28.60 16.22
CA ASN A 147 -16.46 -27.61 15.49
C ASN A 147 -17.83 -27.43 16.13
N LEU A 148 -18.38 -26.22 16.04
CA LEU A 148 -19.67 -25.88 16.63
C LEU A 148 -20.67 -25.53 15.53
N GLY A 149 -21.95 -25.75 15.82
CA GLY A 149 -23.09 -25.36 14.97
C GLY A 149 -24.20 -24.65 15.76
N ASP A 150 -23.98 -24.43 17.06
CA ASP A 150 -24.94 -23.74 17.90
C ASP A 150 -25.11 -22.28 17.52
N TRP A 151 -26.30 -21.74 17.78
CA TRP A 151 -26.69 -20.38 17.41
C TRP A 151 -27.25 -19.62 18.60
N TRP A 152 -26.82 -18.37 18.76
CA TRP A 152 -27.15 -17.52 19.89
C TRP A 152 -27.54 -16.11 19.42
N GLU A 153 -28.43 -15.49 20.18
CA GLU A 153 -28.81 -14.09 20.07
C GLU A 153 -28.39 -13.36 21.34
N TYR A 154 -27.69 -12.25 21.17
CA TYR A 154 -27.41 -11.28 22.22
C TYR A 154 -28.34 -10.08 22.07
N ASP A 155 -29.13 -9.84 23.10
CA ASP A 155 -29.94 -8.63 23.24
C ASP A 155 -29.11 -7.49 23.83
N ILE A 156 -28.81 -6.48 23.01
CA ILE A 156 -27.96 -5.35 23.40
C ILE A 156 -28.58 -4.53 24.54
N MET A 157 -29.88 -4.25 24.45
CA MET A 157 -30.56 -3.40 25.43
C MET A 157 -30.69 -4.09 26.78
N ASN A 158 -30.96 -5.39 26.78
CA ASN A 158 -31.19 -6.17 27.99
C ASN A 158 -29.91 -6.82 28.55
N ASP A 159 -28.83 -6.87 27.77
CA ASP A 159 -27.58 -7.55 28.12
C ASP A 159 -27.77 -9.05 28.42
N VAL A 160 -28.53 -9.73 27.55
CA VAL A 160 -28.93 -11.13 27.74
C VAL A 160 -28.65 -11.95 26.49
N TRP A 161 -28.09 -13.14 26.69
CA TRP A 161 -27.92 -14.17 25.66
C TRP A 161 -29.09 -15.15 25.68
N THR A 162 -29.59 -15.50 24.50
CA THR A 162 -30.64 -16.51 24.29
C THR A 162 -30.22 -17.48 23.19
N GLN A 163 -30.24 -18.79 23.46
CA GLN A 163 -29.98 -19.79 22.43
C GLN A 163 -31.13 -19.83 21.43
N LYS A 164 -30.78 -20.00 20.15
CA LYS A 164 -31.69 -20.05 19.00
C LYS A 164 -31.56 -21.40 18.30
N THR A 165 -32.30 -21.56 17.20
CA THR A 165 -32.19 -22.76 16.37
C THR A 165 -30.79 -22.82 15.75
N ASP A 166 -30.07 -23.89 16.06
CA ASP A 166 -28.75 -24.22 15.52
C ASP A 166 -28.75 -24.24 13.97
N ILE A 167 -27.58 -24.00 13.38
CA ILE A 167 -27.43 -23.99 11.91
C ILE A 167 -27.80 -25.36 11.33
N ILE A 168 -28.53 -25.36 10.21
CA ILE A 168 -28.94 -26.61 9.53
C ILE A 168 -27.83 -27.24 8.69
N GLY A 169 -26.72 -26.53 8.50
CA GLY A 169 -25.52 -27.01 7.80
C GLY A 169 -24.55 -27.74 8.73
N ASN A 170 -23.45 -28.23 8.16
CA ASN A 170 -22.39 -28.85 8.96
C ASN A 170 -21.81 -27.84 9.97
N GLU A 171 -21.49 -28.34 11.18
CA GLU A 171 -20.67 -27.63 12.17
C GLU A 171 -19.34 -27.21 11.53
N ARG A 172 -18.91 -25.98 11.81
CA ARG A 172 -17.80 -25.34 11.09
C ARG A 172 -17.11 -24.26 11.90
N HIS A 173 -15.84 -24.03 11.60
CA HIS A 173 -15.11 -22.84 12.02
C HIS A 173 -14.59 -22.05 10.81
N HIS A 174 -14.18 -20.80 11.06
CA HIS A 174 -13.91 -19.78 10.04
C HIS A 174 -15.07 -19.59 9.03
N PRO A 175 -16.34 -19.53 9.48
CA PRO A 175 -17.41 -19.18 8.56
C PRO A 175 -17.22 -17.75 8.06
N PHE A 176 -17.64 -17.49 6.83
CA PHE A 176 -17.91 -16.14 6.38
C PHE A 176 -19.37 -15.83 6.70
N TYR A 177 -19.64 -14.55 6.95
CA TYR A 177 -20.96 -14.10 7.36
C TYR A 177 -21.23 -12.64 7.03
N PHE A 178 -22.49 -12.27 6.88
CA PHE A 178 -22.90 -10.87 6.78
C PHE A 178 -24.39 -10.72 7.08
N GLY A 179 -24.79 -9.52 7.47
CA GLY A 179 -26.19 -9.15 7.69
C GLY A 179 -26.74 -8.39 6.49
N ILE A 180 -27.88 -8.81 5.94
CA ILE A 180 -28.58 -8.05 4.89
C ILE A 180 -30.04 -7.86 5.28
N GLY A 181 -30.41 -6.60 5.50
CA GLY A 181 -31.73 -6.26 6.03
C GLY A 181 -31.93 -6.91 7.40
N ASN A 182 -32.97 -7.74 7.52
CA ASN A 182 -33.31 -8.43 8.77
C ASN A 182 -32.79 -9.87 8.85
N TYR A 183 -31.86 -10.27 7.98
CA TYR A 183 -31.41 -11.66 7.86
C TYR A 183 -29.91 -11.79 8.08
N ALA A 184 -29.50 -12.89 8.72
CA ALA A 184 -28.10 -13.29 8.78
C ALA A 184 -27.79 -14.29 7.67
N TYR A 185 -26.62 -14.17 7.08
CA TYR A 185 -26.11 -15.10 6.08
C TYR A 185 -24.80 -15.68 6.59
N VAL A 186 -24.65 -16.99 6.51
CA VAL A 186 -23.49 -17.74 7.01
C VAL A 186 -23.15 -18.84 6.04
N GLY A 187 -21.88 -19.02 5.72
CA GLY A 187 -21.42 -20.11 4.87
C GLY A 187 -19.91 -20.24 4.89
N PHE A 188 -19.36 -20.97 3.92
CA PHE A 188 -17.93 -21.24 3.84
C PHE A 188 -17.37 -21.87 5.14
N GLY A 189 -16.08 -21.72 5.38
CA GLY A 189 -15.43 -22.29 6.54
C GLY A 189 -15.13 -23.77 6.35
N HIS A 190 -14.71 -24.42 7.43
CA HIS A 190 -14.34 -25.83 7.39
C HIS A 190 -14.77 -26.60 8.63
N GLY A 191 -14.95 -27.92 8.46
CA GLY A 191 -15.37 -28.81 9.53
C GLY A 191 -14.91 -30.25 9.35
N SER A 192 -15.44 -31.16 10.17
CA SER A 192 -14.96 -32.56 10.24
C SER A 192 -15.81 -33.56 9.45
N ILE A 193 -16.87 -33.09 8.79
CA ILE A 193 -17.85 -33.93 8.09
C ILE A 193 -17.91 -33.52 6.62
N PHE A 194 -17.99 -34.50 5.74
CA PHE A 194 -18.15 -34.27 4.30
C PHE A 194 -19.37 -33.37 4.01
N GLY A 195 -19.20 -32.43 3.08
CA GLY A 195 -20.24 -31.48 2.65
C GLY A 195 -19.99 -30.97 1.23
N PRO A 196 -20.93 -30.18 0.66
CA PRO A 196 -20.79 -29.58 -0.66
C PRO A 196 -19.51 -28.74 -0.78
N GLY A 197 -18.74 -28.93 -1.85
CA GLY A 197 -17.51 -28.18 -2.12
C GLY A 197 -16.24 -28.75 -1.50
N SER A 198 -16.26 -29.95 -0.91
CA SER A 198 -15.10 -30.47 -0.18
C SER A 198 -14.10 -31.26 -1.04
N ASN A 199 -12.82 -30.88 -0.92
CA ASN A 199 -11.68 -31.68 -1.36
C ASN A 199 -11.33 -32.70 -0.25
N PRO A 200 -11.24 -34.02 -0.53
CA PRO A 200 -11.01 -35.04 0.50
C PRO A 200 -9.57 -35.08 1.05
N SER A 201 -8.73 -34.09 0.78
CA SER A 201 -7.31 -34.12 1.11
C SER A 201 -6.98 -33.56 2.50
N SER A 202 -7.67 -33.99 3.56
CA SER A 202 -7.20 -34.05 4.96
C SER A 202 -8.40 -34.31 5.88
N ASN A 203 -8.19 -34.44 7.20
CA ASN A 203 -9.26 -34.62 8.20
C ASN A 203 -10.18 -33.38 8.37
N SER A 204 -10.20 -32.47 7.38
CA SER A 204 -10.88 -31.18 7.35
C SER A 204 -11.55 -31.01 5.99
N TYR A 205 -12.83 -30.62 5.99
CA TYR A 205 -13.63 -30.39 4.78
C TYR A 205 -13.97 -28.90 4.70
N ILE A 206 -13.48 -28.22 3.67
CA ILE A 206 -13.81 -26.83 3.37
C ILE A 206 -15.11 -26.79 2.55
N TYR A 207 -15.99 -25.86 2.86
CA TYR A 207 -17.32 -25.80 2.26
C TYR A 207 -17.49 -24.62 1.31
N ASN A 208 -18.41 -24.76 0.35
CA ASN A 208 -18.88 -23.67 -0.52
C ASN A 208 -20.40 -23.44 -0.42
N ASP A 209 -21.03 -23.97 0.64
CA ASP A 209 -22.44 -23.81 0.94
C ASP A 209 -22.71 -22.47 1.67
N PHE A 210 -23.95 -22.01 1.58
CA PHE A 210 -24.43 -20.79 2.25
C PHE A 210 -25.84 -21.01 2.80
N TYR A 211 -26.12 -20.34 3.92
CA TYR A 211 -27.38 -20.43 4.64
C TYR A 211 -27.87 -19.04 5.03
N LYS A 212 -29.18 -18.88 5.07
CA LYS A 212 -29.88 -17.68 5.50
C LYS A 212 -30.69 -17.99 6.75
N TYR A 213 -30.49 -17.21 7.80
CA TYR A 213 -31.28 -17.25 9.02
C TYR A 213 -32.30 -16.11 9.04
N ASP A 214 -33.54 -16.44 9.39
CA ASP A 214 -34.64 -15.51 9.61
C ASP A 214 -34.94 -15.41 11.13
N PRO A 215 -34.53 -14.33 11.79
CA PRO A 215 -34.79 -14.13 13.20
C PRO A 215 -36.27 -14.01 13.57
N SER A 216 -37.15 -13.65 12.62
CA SER A 216 -38.56 -13.42 12.92
C SER A 216 -39.34 -14.69 13.25
N ASN A 217 -38.82 -15.84 12.82
CA ASN A 217 -39.42 -17.16 13.02
C ASN A 217 -38.41 -18.23 13.48
N ASP A 218 -37.17 -17.83 13.81
CA ASP A 218 -36.09 -18.69 14.27
C ASP A 218 -35.86 -19.89 13.32
N SER A 219 -35.67 -19.60 12.03
CA SER A 219 -35.51 -20.64 11.01
C SER A 219 -34.39 -20.38 10.02
N TRP A 220 -33.85 -21.46 9.48
CA TRP A 220 -32.80 -21.44 8.46
C TRP A 220 -33.31 -21.93 7.11
N ALA A 221 -32.75 -21.36 6.05
CA ALA A 221 -32.90 -21.83 4.68
C ALA A 221 -31.52 -22.00 4.03
N GLN A 222 -31.34 -23.06 3.27
CA GLN A 222 -30.15 -23.25 2.44
C GLN A 222 -30.26 -22.41 1.16
N LEU A 223 -29.15 -21.80 0.76
CA LEU A 223 -29.01 -21.01 -0.45
C LEU A 223 -28.22 -21.79 -1.53
N ASN A 224 -28.13 -21.22 -2.72
CA ASN A 224 -27.23 -21.70 -3.77
C ASN A 224 -25.78 -21.71 -3.26
N SER A 225 -25.05 -22.78 -3.60
CA SER A 225 -23.62 -22.82 -3.36
C SER A 225 -22.90 -21.71 -4.11
N PHE A 226 -21.81 -21.25 -3.52
CA PHE A 226 -20.91 -20.30 -4.15
C PHE A 226 -20.35 -20.89 -5.47
N PRO A 227 -20.31 -20.10 -6.57
CA PRO A 227 -19.99 -20.63 -7.90
C PRO A 227 -18.52 -20.93 -8.14
N GLY A 228 -17.61 -20.42 -7.31
CA GLY A 228 -16.18 -20.74 -7.36
C GLY A 228 -15.78 -21.85 -6.38
N GLU A 229 -14.48 -21.96 -6.12
CA GLU A 229 -13.96 -22.92 -5.15
C GLU A 229 -14.41 -22.61 -3.72
N ALA A 230 -14.42 -23.65 -2.88
CA ALA A 230 -14.65 -23.53 -1.45
C ALA A 230 -13.53 -22.70 -0.81
N ARG A 231 -13.85 -21.99 0.27
CA ARG A 231 -12.89 -21.07 0.88
C ARG A 231 -13.00 -20.96 2.38
N VAL A 232 -11.91 -20.52 3.00
CA VAL A 232 -11.81 -20.37 4.44
C VAL A 232 -10.84 -19.24 4.81
N ALA A 233 -10.94 -18.73 6.03
CA ALA A 233 -9.99 -17.74 6.56
C ALA A 233 -9.79 -16.49 5.69
N GLY A 234 -10.83 -16.03 4.99
CA GLY A 234 -10.82 -14.72 4.35
C GLY A 234 -11.46 -13.67 5.25
N THR A 235 -12.04 -12.65 4.62
CA THR A 235 -12.78 -11.60 5.32
C THR A 235 -14.06 -11.24 4.58
N GLN A 236 -14.98 -10.58 5.28
CA GLN A 236 -16.34 -10.37 4.82
C GLN A 236 -16.93 -9.08 5.39
N PHE A 237 -17.91 -8.51 4.70
CA PHE A 237 -18.69 -7.39 5.19
C PHE A 237 -20.03 -7.25 4.46
N PRO A 238 -21.05 -6.65 5.10
CA PRO A 238 -22.22 -6.15 4.40
C PRO A 238 -22.01 -4.71 3.91
N TYR A 239 -22.56 -4.38 2.75
CA TYR A 239 -22.66 -2.99 2.30
C TYR A 239 -23.87 -2.80 1.39
N ASN A 240 -24.63 -1.74 1.60
CA ASN A 240 -25.78 -1.32 0.78
C ASN A 240 -26.74 -2.46 0.35
N GLY A 241 -27.12 -3.34 1.29
CA GLY A 241 -28.04 -4.45 1.02
C GLY A 241 -27.42 -5.63 0.25
N LYS A 242 -26.09 -5.71 0.20
CA LYS A 242 -25.30 -6.79 -0.40
C LYS A 242 -24.32 -7.37 0.62
N GLY A 243 -23.86 -8.57 0.34
CA GLY A 243 -22.79 -9.22 1.10
C GLY A 243 -21.51 -9.28 0.27
N TYR A 244 -20.37 -9.24 0.91
CA TYR A 244 -19.07 -9.25 0.24
C TYR A 244 -18.12 -10.22 0.93
N VAL A 245 -17.30 -10.90 0.13
CA VAL A 245 -16.26 -11.83 0.62
C VAL A 245 -14.97 -11.61 -0.13
N LEU A 246 -13.84 -11.68 0.58
CA LEU A 246 -12.51 -11.38 0.05
C LEU A 246 -11.49 -12.37 0.59
N SER A 247 -10.58 -12.77 -0.29
CA SER A 247 -9.36 -13.48 0.09
C SER A 247 -9.63 -14.80 0.84
N GLY A 248 -8.58 -15.34 1.45
CA GLY A 248 -8.58 -16.58 2.23
C GLY A 248 -7.79 -17.68 1.54
N ASP A 249 -8.00 -18.90 2.04
CA ASP A 249 -7.48 -20.13 1.46
C ASP A 249 -8.58 -20.83 0.65
N GLY A 250 -8.17 -21.56 -0.37
CA GLY A 250 -9.02 -22.39 -1.23
C GLY A 250 -9.39 -23.74 -0.61
N ASP A 251 -9.93 -24.65 -1.43
CA ASP A 251 -10.49 -25.93 -0.96
C ASP A 251 -9.44 -26.94 -0.46
N ASP A 252 -8.16 -26.65 -0.70
CA ASP A 252 -6.99 -27.44 -0.32
C ASP A 252 -6.26 -26.89 0.92
N HIS A 253 -6.82 -25.89 1.61
CA HIS A 253 -6.15 -25.13 2.68
C HIS A 253 -4.88 -24.39 2.20
N GLY A 254 -4.71 -24.21 0.89
CA GLY A 254 -3.67 -23.38 0.29
C GLY A 254 -4.19 -21.98 -0.09
N PRO A 255 -3.29 -21.02 -0.35
CA PRO A 255 -3.69 -19.69 -0.79
C PRO A 255 -4.44 -19.77 -2.13
N LEU A 256 -5.52 -18.98 -2.28
CA LEU A 256 -6.22 -18.83 -3.56
C LEU A 256 -5.29 -18.30 -4.66
N ASP A 257 -5.60 -18.58 -5.92
CA ASP A 257 -4.82 -18.13 -7.09
C ASP A 257 -4.76 -16.59 -7.24
N SER A 258 -5.68 -15.87 -6.60
CA SER A 258 -5.70 -14.40 -6.60
C SER A 258 -6.28 -13.83 -5.31
N GLY A 259 -6.18 -12.51 -5.12
CA GLY A 259 -6.86 -11.80 -4.04
C GLY A 259 -8.37 -11.64 -4.27
N GLU A 260 -9.06 -12.74 -4.57
CA GLU A 260 -10.44 -12.72 -5.04
C GLU A 260 -11.37 -11.84 -4.20
N PHE A 261 -12.28 -11.13 -4.87
CA PHE A 261 -13.28 -10.28 -4.26
C PHE A 261 -14.64 -10.53 -4.92
N TRP A 262 -15.66 -10.84 -4.12
CA TRP A 262 -16.99 -11.22 -4.62
C TRP A 262 -18.11 -10.46 -3.92
N GLU A 263 -19.15 -10.12 -4.67
CA GLU A 263 -20.40 -9.55 -4.19
C GLU A 263 -21.55 -10.57 -4.29
N TYR A 264 -22.35 -10.66 -3.24
CA TYR A 264 -23.58 -11.43 -3.17
C TYR A 264 -24.82 -10.55 -3.38
N ASN A 265 -25.70 -11.00 -4.27
CA ASN A 265 -27.00 -10.40 -4.51
C ASN A 265 -28.14 -11.25 -3.89
N PRO A 266 -28.79 -10.79 -2.81
CA PRO A 266 -29.85 -11.54 -2.14
C PRO A 266 -31.16 -11.60 -2.92
N SER A 267 -31.36 -10.73 -3.93
CA SER A 267 -32.62 -10.67 -4.68
C SER A 267 -32.84 -11.87 -5.61
N ASN A 268 -31.75 -12.51 -6.03
CA ASN A 268 -31.75 -13.63 -6.96
C ASN A 268 -30.77 -14.75 -6.55
N ASP A 269 -30.21 -14.66 -5.34
CA ASP A 269 -29.28 -15.65 -4.77
C ASP A 269 -28.11 -15.98 -5.71
N SER A 270 -27.37 -14.94 -6.09
CA SER A 270 -26.26 -15.04 -7.04
C SER A 270 -25.04 -14.23 -6.60
N TRP A 271 -23.88 -14.60 -7.14
CA TRP A 271 -22.60 -13.96 -6.87
C TRP A 271 -22.00 -13.37 -8.15
N ILE A 272 -21.31 -12.25 -8.03
CA ILE A 272 -20.48 -11.66 -9.09
C ILE A 272 -19.06 -11.43 -8.57
N GLN A 273 -18.07 -11.71 -9.40
CA GLN A 273 -16.68 -11.42 -9.08
C GLN A 273 -16.38 -9.95 -9.39
N LEU A 274 -15.76 -9.27 -8.44
CA LEU A 274 -15.23 -7.92 -8.57
C LEU A 274 -13.72 -7.97 -8.83
N THR A 275 -13.10 -6.81 -9.04
CA THR A 275 -11.65 -6.71 -9.21
C THR A 275 -10.93 -7.23 -7.95
N SER A 276 -10.13 -8.27 -8.10
CA SER A 276 -9.31 -8.82 -7.01
C SER A 276 -8.40 -7.77 -6.39
N HIS A 277 -8.20 -7.86 -5.07
CA HIS A 277 -7.25 -7.00 -4.37
C HIS A 277 -5.80 -7.35 -4.76
N PRO A 278 -4.87 -6.38 -4.68
CA PRO A 278 -3.47 -6.60 -5.01
C PRO A 278 -2.79 -7.53 -3.97
N GLY A 279 -1.66 -8.14 -4.37
CA GLY A 279 -0.80 -8.92 -3.46
C GLY A 279 -1.09 -10.43 -3.40
N GLY A 280 -2.06 -10.92 -4.17
CA GLY A 280 -2.49 -12.32 -4.14
C GLY A 280 -3.33 -12.65 -2.90
N ALA A 281 -3.63 -13.92 -2.66
CA ALA A 281 -4.42 -14.33 -1.50
C ALA A 281 -3.71 -14.05 -0.17
N ILE A 282 -4.48 -13.58 0.79
CA ILE A 282 -4.09 -13.31 2.17
C ILE A 282 -4.95 -14.13 3.12
N TRP A 283 -4.29 -14.85 4.02
CA TRP A 283 -4.91 -15.61 5.09
C TRP A 283 -5.27 -14.72 6.29
N ALA A 284 -6.49 -14.85 6.75
CA ALA A 284 -7.10 -14.13 7.87
C ALA A 284 -6.86 -12.60 7.88
N PRO A 285 -7.18 -11.89 6.78
CA PRO A 285 -7.09 -10.44 6.72
C PRO A 285 -8.23 -9.78 7.51
N GLY A 286 -8.01 -8.51 7.84
CA GLY A 286 -9.05 -7.62 8.35
C GLY A 286 -9.71 -6.83 7.23
N ASN A 287 -10.90 -6.33 7.52
CA ASN A 287 -11.51 -5.28 6.72
C ASN A 287 -12.39 -4.37 7.58
N PHE A 288 -12.59 -3.14 7.12
CA PHE A 288 -13.68 -2.30 7.61
C PHE A 288 -14.20 -1.41 6.49
N VAL A 289 -15.44 -0.96 6.62
CA VAL A 289 -16.09 -0.08 5.65
C VAL A 289 -16.29 1.29 6.28
N ILE A 290 -15.77 2.33 5.64
CA ILE A 290 -15.99 3.73 6.06
C ILE A 290 -16.63 4.48 4.91
N GLY A 291 -17.86 4.97 5.12
CA GLY A 291 -18.66 5.52 4.03
C GLY A 291 -18.86 4.48 2.94
N CYS A 292 -18.21 4.68 1.80
CA CYS A 292 -18.42 3.87 0.59
C CYS A 292 -17.13 3.20 0.11
N ASP A 293 -16.10 3.24 0.93
CA ASP A 293 -14.84 2.55 0.70
C ASP A 293 -14.74 1.37 1.66
N VAL A 294 -14.42 0.18 1.13
CA VAL A 294 -13.86 -0.90 1.95
C VAL A 294 -12.37 -0.70 2.06
N TYR A 295 -11.84 -0.89 3.26
CA TYR A 295 -10.41 -0.98 3.55
C TYR A 295 -10.06 -2.42 3.86
N PHE A 296 -9.06 -2.93 3.16
CA PHE A 296 -8.52 -4.29 3.28
C PHE A 296 -7.09 -4.21 3.80
N LEU A 297 -6.77 -4.98 4.84
CA LEU A 297 -5.50 -4.84 5.57
C LEU A 297 -5.11 -6.09 6.32
N LEU A 298 -3.81 -6.18 6.62
CA LEU A 298 -3.23 -7.18 7.52
C LEU A 298 -3.51 -8.62 7.05
N GLY A 299 -3.34 -9.61 7.94
CA GLY A 299 -3.37 -11.03 7.59
C GLY A 299 -1.98 -11.61 7.38
N GLN A 300 -1.92 -12.81 6.82
CA GLN A 300 -0.69 -13.54 6.53
C GLN A 300 -0.62 -13.91 5.05
N ASN A 301 0.47 -13.55 4.39
CA ASN A 301 0.73 -13.86 2.99
C ASN A 301 1.65 -15.08 2.88
N TRP A 302 1.15 -16.14 2.24
CA TRP A 302 1.87 -17.39 1.98
C TRP A 302 2.37 -17.54 0.54
N ASN A 303 2.11 -16.57 -0.35
CA ASN A 303 2.40 -16.65 -1.78
C ASN A 303 3.90 -16.81 -2.10
N GLY A 304 4.80 -16.48 -1.15
CA GLY A 304 6.26 -16.63 -1.26
C GLY A 304 6.87 -17.81 -0.50
N GLY A 305 6.07 -18.72 0.06
CA GLY A 305 6.52 -19.89 0.84
C GLY A 305 7.01 -19.58 2.26
N ALA A 306 7.61 -18.42 2.51
CA ALA A 306 7.83 -17.89 3.86
C ALA A 306 6.67 -16.94 4.21
N GLY A 307 5.89 -17.29 5.23
CA GLY A 307 4.76 -16.49 5.69
C GLY A 307 5.19 -15.09 6.10
N THR A 308 4.62 -14.06 5.47
CA THR A 308 4.86 -12.64 5.80
C THR A 308 3.58 -12.00 6.31
N PHE A 309 3.70 -10.95 7.12
CA PHE A 309 2.55 -10.21 7.64
C PHE A 309 2.53 -8.81 7.02
N PRO A 310 1.79 -8.59 5.92
CA PRO A 310 1.73 -7.29 5.27
C PRO A 310 1.12 -6.24 6.20
N ILE A 311 1.66 -5.02 6.13
CA ILE A 311 1.12 -3.82 6.79
C ILE A 311 0.38 -2.91 5.81
N SER A 312 0.37 -3.26 4.53
CA SER A 312 -0.30 -2.48 3.49
C SER A 312 -1.81 -2.43 3.73
N VAL A 313 -2.38 -1.26 3.52
CA VAL A 313 -3.82 -1.01 3.58
C VAL A 313 -4.26 -0.58 2.20
N TYR A 314 -5.22 -1.30 1.62
CA TYR A 314 -5.80 -0.97 0.32
C TYR A 314 -7.26 -0.60 0.49
N LYS A 315 -7.71 0.44 -0.22
CA LYS A 315 -9.12 0.79 -0.29
C LYS A 315 -9.72 0.53 -1.67
N TYR A 316 -10.99 0.16 -1.69
CA TYR A 316 -11.79 -0.03 -2.89
C TYR A 316 -13.13 0.69 -2.73
N LYS A 317 -13.47 1.51 -3.73
CA LYS A 317 -14.74 2.23 -3.76
C LYS A 317 -15.87 1.29 -4.10
N LEU A 318 -16.86 1.11 -3.23
CA LEU A 318 -17.97 0.16 -3.38
C LEU A 318 -19.15 0.74 -4.17
N SER A 319 -19.33 2.07 -4.18
CA SER A 319 -20.39 2.73 -4.95
C SER A 319 -19.95 4.11 -5.48
N GLU A 320 -20.46 4.45 -6.66
CA GLU A 320 -20.33 5.79 -7.26
C GLU A 320 -21.34 6.79 -6.69
N ASP A 321 -22.34 6.31 -5.91
CA ASP A 321 -23.31 7.14 -5.19
C ASP A 321 -22.67 8.00 -4.09
N CYS A 322 -21.37 7.80 -3.85
CA CYS A 322 -20.60 8.56 -2.91
C CYS A 322 -19.50 9.32 -3.63
N GLY A 323 -19.30 10.57 -3.25
CA GLY A 323 -18.40 11.49 -3.94
C GLY A 323 -18.64 12.90 -3.45
N CYS A 324 -17.92 13.85 -4.00
CA CYS A 324 -18.15 15.23 -3.62
C CYS A 324 -19.56 15.70 -4.01
N THR A 325 -20.33 16.16 -3.01
CA THR A 325 -21.70 16.65 -3.21
C THR A 325 -21.78 18.18 -3.31
N ASP A 326 -20.68 18.89 -3.04
CA ASP A 326 -20.62 20.34 -3.12
C ASP A 326 -20.41 20.81 -4.59
N PRO A 327 -21.38 21.51 -5.22
CA PRO A 327 -21.27 21.98 -6.60
C PRO A 327 -20.20 23.05 -6.82
N THR A 328 -19.55 23.56 -5.76
CA THR A 328 -18.45 24.52 -5.84
C THR A 328 -17.07 23.86 -5.86
N ALA A 329 -16.97 22.57 -5.58
CA ALA A 329 -15.73 21.81 -5.65
C ALA A 329 -15.39 21.40 -7.10
N TYR A 330 -14.10 21.24 -7.39
CA TYR A 330 -13.63 20.85 -8.73
C TYR A 330 -13.97 19.40 -9.11
N ASN A 331 -14.12 18.51 -8.12
CA ASN A 331 -14.48 17.11 -8.31
C ASN A 331 -15.94 16.80 -7.94
N PHE A 332 -16.83 17.81 -8.02
CA PHE A 332 -18.27 17.62 -7.81
C PHE A 332 -18.83 16.49 -8.69
N SER A 333 -19.61 15.61 -8.07
CA SER A 333 -20.33 14.53 -8.75
C SER A 333 -21.83 14.74 -8.64
N ASN A 334 -22.52 14.73 -9.78
CA ASN A 334 -23.98 14.87 -9.84
C ASN A 334 -24.74 13.56 -9.55
N ILE A 335 -24.04 12.44 -9.47
CA ILE A 335 -24.59 11.14 -9.06
C ILE A 335 -24.32 10.87 -7.57
N ALA A 336 -23.39 11.59 -6.95
CA ALA A 336 -23.14 11.46 -5.52
C ALA A 336 -24.34 11.98 -4.72
N ILE A 337 -24.89 11.10 -3.89
CA ILE A 337 -25.95 11.39 -2.92
C ILE A 337 -25.42 11.38 -1.48
N THR A 338 -24.19 10.91 -1.27
CA THR A 338 -23.51 10.91 0.03
C THR A 338 -22.13 11.51 -0.13
N ASP A 339 -21.84 12.55 0.67
CA ASP A 339 -20.51 13.17 0.68
C ASP A 339 -19.50 12.24 1.34
N ASP A 340 -18.47 11.84 0.60
CA ASP A 340 -17.39 10.98 1.10
C ASP A 340 -16.23 11.80 1.69
N GLY A 341 -16.34 13.12 1.74
CA GLY A 341 -15.28 14.03 2.19
C GLY A 341 -14.21 14.28 1.12
N SER A 342 -14.38 13.77 -0.10
CA SER A 342 -13.40 13.95 -1.18
C SER A 342 -13.44 15.34 -1.83
N CYS A 343 -14.38 16.23 -1.46
CA CYS A 343 -14.52 17.53 -2.11
C CYS A 343 -13.23 18.34 -2.16
N CYS A 344 -12.77 18.61 -3.37
CA CYS A 344 -11.54 19.31 -3.64
C CYS A 344 -11.80 20.75 -4.10
N TYR A 345 -11.26 21.69 -3.34
CA TYR A 345 -11.41 23.13 -3.60
C TYR A 345 -10.14 23.79 -4.14
N ILE A 346 -9.03 23.05 -4.24
CA ILE A 346 -7.74 23.54 -4.72
C ILE A 346 -7.34 22.75 -5.97
N SER A 347 -7.28 23.44 -7.11
CA SER A 347 -6.87 22.86 -8.39
C SER A 347 -5.47 23.33 -8.79
N GLY A 348 -4.66 22.42 -9.32
CA GLY A 348 -3.30 22.71 -9.77
C GLY A 348 -2.63 21.44 -10.27
N CYS A 349 -1.30 21.43 -10.33
CA CYS A 349 -0.57 20.23 -10.73
C CYS A 349 -0.41 19.28 -9.54
N THR A 350 -0.92 18.07 -9.66
CA THR A 350 -0.84 17.03 -8.61
C THR A 350 0.28 16.02 -8.85
N ASP A 351 1.00 16.12 -9.97
CA ASP A 351 2.11 15.22 -10.30
C ASP A 351 3.40 15.69 -9.61
N PRO A 352 3.96 14.92 -8.65
CA PRO A 352 5.17 15.31 -7.94
C PRO A 352 6.43 15.27 -8.83
N LEU A 353 6.34 14.73 -10.04
CA LEU A 353 7.40 14.76 -11.06
C LEU A 353 7.22 15.89 -12.09
N SER A 354 6.51 16.96 -11.72
CA SER A 354 6.32 18.15 -12.54
C SER A 354 6.92 19.41 -11.90
N LEU A 355 7.37 20.36 -12.73
CA LEU A 355 8.10 21.56 -12.27
C LEU A 355 7.26 22.52 -11.40
N ASN A 356 5.95 22.48 -11.57
CA ASN A 356 4.97 23.30 -10.86
C ASN A 356 4.05 22.46 -9.98
N TYR A 357 4.52 21.30 -9.51
CA TYR A 357 3.83 20.50 -8.52
C TYR A 357 3.38 21.36 -7.33
N ASP A 358 2.10 21.24 -6.97
CA ASP A 358 1.52 21.91 -5.83
C ASP A 358 0.94 20.87 -4.88
N SER A 359 1.63 20.66 -3.76
CA SER A 359 1.21 19.69 -2.74
C SER A 359 -0.12 20.04 -2.06
N SER A 360 -0.65 21.26 -2.25
CA SER A 360 -1.97 21.64 -1.75
C SER A 360 -3.10 21.35 -2.74
N SER A 361 -2.77 21.07 -4.00
CA SER A 361 -3.75 20.77 -5.04
C SER A 361 -4.23 19.32 -4.92
N CYS A 362 -5.55 19.14 -4.85
CA CYS A 362 -6.21 17.83 -4.78
C CYS A 362 -6.95 17.49 -6.08
N TYR A 363 -6.94 18.39 -7.07
CA TYR A 363 -7.56 18.21 -8.37
C TYR A 363 -6.59 18.63 -9.46
N ASP A 364 -6.22 17.68 -10.33
CA ASP A 364 -5.40 17.95 -11.48
C ASP A 364 -6.19 18.72 -12.54
N ASN A 365 -5.78 19.95 -12.81
CA ASN A 365 -6.37 20.78 -13.87
C ASN A 365 -5.59 20.71 -15.19
N GLY A 366 -4.64 19.79 -15.31
CA GLY A 366 -3.78 19.62 -16.49
C GLY A 366 -2.72 20.72 -16.62
N SER A 367 -2.43 21.47 -15.56
CA SER A 367 -1.41 22.53 -15.57
C SER A 367 0.02 22.02 -15.38
N CYS A 368 0.21 20.72 -15.15
CA CYS A 368 1.53 20.13 -14.94
C CYS A 368 2.50 20.43 -16.08
N ILE A 369 3.64 21.02 -15.74
CA ILE A 369 4.72 21.38 -16.66
C ILE A 369 5.79 20.29 -16.57
N PRO A 370 5.99 19.47 -17.63
CA PRO A 370 7.02 18.46 -17.64
C PRO A 370 8.42 19.08 -17.62
N ALA A 371 9.36 18.40 -16.98
CA ALA A 371 10.76 18.79 -17.03
C ALA A 371 11.37 18.42 -18.39
N VAL A 372 11.88 19.43 -19.09
CA VAL A 372 12.69 19.31 -20.32
C VAL A 372 14.11 19.70 -19.93
N ILE A 373 14.94 18.69 -19.71
CA ILE A 373 16.30 18.82 -19.23
C ILE A 373 17.20 19.10 -20.43
N GLY A 374 18.04 20.13 -20.37
CA GLY A 374 18.97 20.39 -21.47
C GLY A 374 19.99 21.48 -21.19
N CYS A 375 20.99 21.55 -22.06
CA CYS A 375 22.00 22.60 -21.98
C CYS A 375 21.41 23.94 -22.46
N VAL A 376 21.44 24.96 -21.61
CA VAL A 376 20.94 26.31 -21.94
C VAL A 376 22.04 27.26 -22.44
N ASN A 377 23.29 26.78 -22.56
CA ASN A 377 24.40 27.58 -23.05
C ASN A 377 24.37 27.68 -24.59
N LEU A 378 24.11 28.88 -25.11
CA LEU A 378 24.03 29.17 -26.56
C LEU A 378 25.29 28.80 -27.36
N SER A 379 26.45 28.68 -26.71
CA SER A 379 27.72 28.33 -27.35
C SER A 379 28.01 26.83 -27.32
N ALA A 380 27.21 26.02 -26.63
CA ALA A 380 27.36 24.58 -26.60
C ALA A 380 26.82 23.94 -27.88
N SER A 381 27.45 22.86 -28.35
CA SER A 381 27.00 22.15 -29.55
C SER A 381 25.64 21.48 -29.35
N ASN A 382 25.28 21.16 -28.10
CA ASN A 382 24.00 20.60 -27.69
C ASN A 382 23.08 21.60 -26.98
N TYR A 383 23.17 22.90 -27.31
CA TYR A 383 22.19 23.88 -26.84
C TYR A 383 20.75 23.44 -27.17
N ASN A 384 19.91 23.32 -26.15
CA ASN A 384 18.50 22.96 -26.30
C ASN A 384 17.60 24.19 -26.02
N PRO A 385 17.00 24.81 -27.04
CA PRO A 385 16.12 25.98 -26.86
C PRO A 385 14.77 25.64 -26.19
N LEU A 386 14.42 24.35 -26.09
CA LEU A 386 13.19 23.90 -25.42
C LEU A 386 13.43 23.56 -23.94
N ALA A 387 14.69 23.50 -23.48
CA ALA A 387 15.01 23.19 -22.11
C ALA A 387 14.42 24.24 -21.16
N ASN A 388 13.67 23.77 -20.16
CA ASN A 388 13.11 24.62 -19.10
C ASN A 388 13.84 24.44 -17.76
N VAL A 389 14.70 23.42 -17.65
CA VAL A 389 15.61 23.19 -16.53
C VAL A 389 16.95 22.61 -16.98
N THR A 390 17.99 22.81 -16.17
CA THR A 390 19.33 22.21 -16.41
C THR A 390 19.54 20.93 -15.60
N ASN A 391 18.77 20.72 -14.54
CA ASN A 391 18.74 19.49 -13.76
C ASN A 391 17.30 19.20 -13.30
N PHE A 392 17.04 17.94 -12.96
CA PHE A 392 15.75 17.49 -12.47
C PHE A 392 15.88 16.18 -11.68
N ASN A 393 15.05 16.03 -10.66
CA ASN A 393 14.96 14.81 -9.86
C ASN A 393 13.81 13.95 -10.35
N GLY A 394 14.04 12.65 -10.59
CA GLY A 394 12.97 11.74 -10.98
C GLY A 394 13.18 10.30 -10.57
N GLY A 395 12.36 9.43 -11.16
CA GLY A 395 12.20 8.04 -10.72
C GLY A 395 11.31 7.93 -9.50
N ALA A 396 11.44 6.83 -8.77
CA ALA A 396 10.71 6.67 -7.51
C ALA A 396 11.25 7.67 -6.48
N LEU A 397 10.40 8.52 -5.93
CA LEU A 397 10.81 9.59 -5.01
C LEU A 397 11.30 9.06 -3.65
N ASP A 398 10.83 7.88 -3.26
CA ASP A 398 11.26 7.17 -2.07
C ASP A 398 10.97 5.67 -2.18
N ASN A 399 11.26 4.93 -1.11
CA ASN A 399 11.05 3.49 -1.04
C ASN A 399 9.62 3.06 -0.71
N THR A 400 8.65 3.98 -0.70
CA THR A 400 7.24 3.70 -0.36
C THR A 400 6.37 3.34 -1.56
N ILE A 401 6.96 3.30 -2.77
CA ILE A 401 6.26 2.97 -4.02
C ILE A 401 5.57 1.59 -4.01
N GLY A 402 5.94 0.69 -3.10
CA GLY A 402 5.35 -0.63 -2.94
C GLY A 402 6.04 -1.41 -1.82
N SER A 403 5.77 -2.71 -1.72
CA SER A 403 6.50 -3.59 -0.80
C SER A 403 7.98 -3.71 -1.19
N GLY A 404 8.82 -4.09 -0.23
CA GLY A 404 10.25 -4.22 -0.47
C GLY A 404 10.99 -4.81 0.72
N SER A 405 12.30 -4.99 0.55
CA SER A 405 13.17 -5.50 1.60
C SER A 405 14.62 -5.09 1.36
N TYR A 406 15.44 -5.18 2.41
CA TYR A 406 16.88 -4.99 2.31
C TYR A 406 17.53 -6.19 1.57
N SER A 407 18.43 -5.88 0.64
CA SER A 407 19.18 -6.80 -0.22
C SER A 407 20.61 -6.26 -0.33
N THR A 408 21.72 -6.97 -0.27
CA THR A 408 22.19 -8.34 -0.48
C THR A 408 22.63 -8.69 -1.89
N LEU A 409 21.79 -8.45 -2.88
CA LEU A 409 22.11 -8.81 -4.26
C LEU A 409 22.88 -7.70 -4.98
N ASN A 410 23.79 -8.10 -5.88
CA ASN A 410 24.33 -7.20 -6.91
C ASN A 410 23.32 -7.14 -8.06
N SER A 411 22.45 -6.15 -7.99
CA SER A 411 21.40 -5.92 -8.97
C SER A 411 21.36 -4.45 -9.35
N HIS A 412 20.67 -4.14 -10.44
CA HIS A 412 20.72 -2.83 -11.07
C HIS A 412 19.42 -2.48 -11.76
N ILE A 413 19.18 -1.18 -11.92
CA ILE A 413 18.20 -0.66 -12.86
C ILE A 413 18.85 -0.56 -14.25
N ILE A 414 18.04 -0.74 -15.28
CA ILE A 414 18.43 -0.69 -16.70
C ILE A 414 17.79 0.56 -17.30
N PHE A 415 18.58 1.40 -17.96
CA PHE A 415 18.09 2.65 -18.52
C PHE A 415 18.75 3.03 -19.84
N ASN A 416 18.09 3.90 -20.59
CA ASN A 416 18.61 4.56 -21.77
C ASN A 416 18.86 6.03 -21.44
N SER A 417 19.95 6.60 -21.96
CA SER A 417 20.23 8.03 -21.92
C SER A 417 20.09 8.59 -23.34
N ASN A 418 19.24 9.59 -23.53
CA ASN A 418 18.96 10.18 -24.85
C ASN A 418 20.05 11.16 -25.30
N GLU A 419 20.76 11.77 -24.34
CA GLU A 419 21.93 12.63 -24.56
C GLU A 419 23.01 12.35 -23.50
N GLU A 420 24.18 12.98 -23.62
CA GLU A 420 25.18 12.96 -22.55
C GLU A 420 24.69 13.79 -21.36
N CYS A 421 24.72 13.21 -20.17
CA CYS A 421 24.24 13.85 -18.94
C CYS A 421 25.08 13.43 -17.73
N ILE A 422 24.74 13.96 -16.56
CA ILE A 422 25.36 13.61 -15.29
C ILE A 422 24.27 13.08 -14.37
N ILE A 423 24.45 11.88 -13.82
CA ILE A 423 23.67 11.45 -12.65
C ILE A 423 24.39 12.03 -11.43
N ARG A 424 23.84 13.12 -10.87
CA ARG A 424 24.47 13.89 -9.80
C ARG A 424 24.32 13.22 -8.45
N SER A 425 23.11 12.86 -8.09
CA SER A 425 22.80 12.36 -6.76
C SER A 425 21.59 11.43 -6.78
N THR A 426 21.39 10.72 -5.67
CA THR A 426 20.27 9.78 -5.47
C THR A 426 20.05 9.55 -3.98
N ASP A 427 18.80 9.28 -3.60
CA ASP A 427 18.46 8.77 -2.28
C ASP A 427 18.62 7.24 -2.24
N VAL A 428 19.22 6.73 -1.16
CA VAL A 428 19.36 5.30 -0.85
C VAL A 428 18.90 5.03 0.58
N TYR A 429 18.50 3.79 0.86
CA TYR A 429 18.05 3.37 2.18
C TYR A 429 18.83 2.12 2.60
N SER A 430 19.45 2.12 3.78
CA SER A 430 20.18 0.95 4.28
C SER A 430 19.62 0.43 5.61
N GLY A 431 19.69 -0.88 5.80
CA GLY A 431 19.30 -1.54 7.05
C GLY A 431 20.44 -1.68 8.06
N SER A 432 21.69 -1.56 7.58
CA SER A 432 22.90 -1.69 8.41
C SER A 432 24.02 -0.79 7.90
N PRO A 433 25.03 -0.46 8.73
CA PRO A 433 26.20 0.24 8.24
C PRO A 433 27.00 -0.64 7.27
N ASN A 434 27.21 -0.20 6.02
CA ASN A 434 27.96 -0.94 5.00
C ASN A 434 28.77 0.01 4.11
N ASN A 435 29.92 -0.46 3.61
CA ASN A 435 30.64 0.26 2.57
C ASN A 435 30.14 -0.19 1.19
N VAL A 436 29.56 0.73 0.43
CA VAL A 436 28.89 0.43 -0.84
C VAL A 436 29.60 1.14 -1.98
N THR A 437 30.00 0.38 -2.99
CA THR A 437 30.47 0.92 -4.27
C THR A 437 29.29 0.96 -5.24
N PHE A 438 28.90 2.17 -5.62
CA PHE A 438 27.91 2.46 -6.65
C PHE A 438 28.61 2.49 -8.00
N GLU A 439 27.98 1.92 -9.03
CA GLU A 439 28.59 1.73 -10.35
C GLU A 439 27.62 2.18 -11.45
N LEU A 440 28.10 3.04 -12.35
CA LEU A 440 27.56 3.20 -13.68
C LEU A 440 28.23 2.18 -14.60
N ARG A 441 27.45 1.36 -15.29
CA ARG A 441 27.97 0.34 -16.20
C ARG A 441 27.36 0.47 -17.59
N SER A 442 28.13 0.06 -18.59
CA SER A 442 27.65 -0.13 -19.96
C SER A 442 26.61 -1.26 -20.05
N SER A 443 25.96 -1.40 -21.21
CA SER A 443 24.99 -2.46 -21.45
C SER A 443 25.53 -3.89 -21.34
N ASN A 444 26.84 -4.06 -21.48
CA ASN A 444 27.51 -5.35 -21.29
C ASN A 444 28.02 -5.55 -19.84
N GLY A 445 27.70 -4.65 -18.91
CA GLY A 445 28.11 -4.73 -17.51
C GLY A 445 29.55 -4.26 -17.22
N THR A 446 30.26 -3.68 -18.19
CA THR A 446 31.56 -3.04 -17.93
C THR A 446 31.36 -1.73 -17.16
N VAL A 447 32.04 -1.57 -16.02
CA VAL A 447 32.05 -0.33 -15.22
C VAL A 447 32.62 0.83 -16.03
N LEU A 448 31.85 1.91 -16.12
CA LEU A 448 32.21 3.16 -16.78
C LEU A 448 32.66 4.20 -15.75
N ASP A 449 31.99 4.22 -14.60
CA ASP A 449 32.29 5.10 -13.48
C ASP A 449 31.84 4.44 -12.16
N ASP A 450 32.52 4.75 -11.05
CA ASP A 450 32.18 4.24 -9.73
C ASP A 450 32.54 5.21 -8.60
N THR A 451 31.84 5.06 -7.48
CA THR A 451 32.15 5.78 -6.25
C THR A 451 31.80 4.92 -5.04
N THR A 452 32.53 5.10 -3.93
CA THR A 452 32.37 4.27 -2.74
C THR A 452 32.04 5.13 -1.52
N TYR A 453 30.97 4.77 -0.82
CA TYR A 453 30.52 5.45 0.40
C TYR A 453 30.29 4.47 1.54
N ASN A 454 30.59 4.93 2.75
CA ASN A 454 30.11 4.27 3.97
C ASN A 454 28.68 4.73 4.26
N ILE A 455 27.72 3.85 4.03
CA ILE A 455 26.28 4.06 4.24
C ILE A 455 25.93 3.59 5.65
N ILE A 456 25.12 4.37 6.36
CA ILE A 456 24.58 4.07 7.70
C ILE A 456 23.09 3.69 7.60
N PRO A 457 22.49 3.11 8.65
CA PRO A 457 21.07 2.78 8.64
C PRO A 457 20.17 4.01 8.41
N GLY A 458 19.15 3.85 7.58
CA GLY A 458 18.18 4.90 7.23
C GLY A 458 18.36 5.48 5.83
N LYS A 459 17.60 6.55 5.54
CA LYS A 459 17.64 7.31 4.28
C LYS A 459 18.89 8.18 4.21
N GLN A 460 19.60 8.16 3.08
CA GLN A 460 20.70 9.07 2.80
C GLN A 460 20.67 9.52 1.34
N ASN A 461 20.96 10.80 1.10
CA ASN A 461 21.27 11.30 -0.23
C ASN A 461 22.77 11.14 -0.50
N ILE A 462 23.11 10.49 -1.60
CA ILE A 462 24.48 10.19 -2.01
C ILE A 462 24.77 10.93 -3.30
N VAL A 463 25.93 11.60 -3.34
CA VAL A 463 26.44 12.26 -4.54
C VAL A 463 27.19 11.24 -5.37
N LEU A 464 26.79 11.05 -6.62
CA LEU A 464 27.41 10.13 -7.57
C LEU A 464 28.33 10.89 -8.54
N ASN A 465 27.81 11.93 -9.19
CA ASN A 465 28.46 12.67 -10.29
C ASN A 465 28.94 11.77 -11.44
N PHE A 466 28.18 10.74 -11.78
CA PHE A 466 28.54 9.85 -12.88
C PHE A 466 28.32 10.52 -14.23
N ASP A 467 29.37 10.53 -15.06
CA ASP A 467 29.29 10.96 -16.45
C ASP A 467 28.60 9.88 -17.30
N VAL A 468 27.37 10.17 -17.72
CA VAL A 468 26.52 9.23 -18.45
C VAL A 468 26.63 9.48 -19.96
N PRO A 469 27.06 8.49 -20.76
CA PRO A 469 27.10 8.62 -22.21
C PRO A 469 25.70 8.49 -22.82
N ASN A 470 25.51 9.09 -24.00
CA ASN A 470 24.34 8.81 -24.84
C ASN A 470 24.39 7.35 -25.32
N ALA A 471 23.62 6.47 -24.67
CA ALA A 471 23.62 5.03 -24.93
C ALA A 471 22.35 4.36 -24.38
N ASN A 472 22.03 3.20 -24.96
CA ASN A 472 20.90 2.37 -24.54
C ASN A 472 21.36 1.19 -23.66
N GLY A 473 20.51 0.78 -22.73
CA GLY A 473 20.70 -0.38 -21.87
C GLY A 473 21.81 -0.20 -20.83
N LEU A 474 22.17 1.03 -20.47
CA LEU A 474 23.08 1.33 -19.36
C LEU A 474 22.53 0.75 -18.05
N GLN A 475 23.42 0.49 -17.09
CA GLN A 475 23.07 -0.11 -15.81
C GLN A 475 23.54 0.79 -14.68
N LEU A 476 22.65 1.06 -13.73
CA LEU A 476 22.99 1.73 -12.47
C LEU A 476 22.83 0.71 -11.34
N GLY A 477 23.96 0.29 -10.76
CA GLY A 477 24.03 -0.86 -9.88
C GLY A 477 25.08 -0.72 -8.79
N VAL A 478 25.31 -1.76 -8.01
CA VAL A 478 26.36 -1.79 -6.98
C VAL A 478 27.39 -2.88 -7.31
N SER A 479 28.59 -2.78 -6.74
CA SER A 479 29.61 -3.83 -6.87
C SER A 479 29.21 -5.13 -6.13
N SER A 480 29.89 -6.25 -6.45
CA SER A 480 29.55 -7.60 -5.97
C SER A 480 29.72 -7.87 -4.47
N THR A 481 30.00 -6.85 -3.66
CA THR A 481 30.08 -6.92 -2.19
C THR A 481 28.94 -6.11 -1.56
N ASN A 482 27.83 -6.82 -1.36
CA ASN A 482 26.58 -6.51 -0.66
C ASN A 482 26.48 -5.17 0.09
N SER A 483 25.45 -4.41 -0.30
CA SER A 483 25.15 -3.06 0.12
C SER A 483 24.13 -2.91 1.27
N GLY A 484 23.40 -3.98 1.61
CA GLY A 484 22.29 -3.94 2.59
C GLY A 484 21.23 -2.88 2.27
N LEU A 485 21.11 -2.49 1.00
CA LEU A 485 20.22 -1.43 0.53
C LEU A 485 18.80 -1.93 0.30
N TYR A 486 17.83 -1.05 0.47
CA TYR A 486 16.42 -1.34 0.26
C TYR A 486 16.07 -1.37 -1.23
N ARG A 487 15.33 -2.40 -1.63
CA ARG A 487 14.71 -2.50 -2.95
C ARG A 487 13.21 -2.75 -2.81
N ASN A 488 12.41 -2.20 -3.71
CA ASN A 488 11.01 -2.61 -3.84
C ASN A 488 10.90 -3.87 -4.72
N ASN A 489 9.88 -4.68 -4.46
CA ASN A 489 9.51 -5.85 -5.26
C ASN A 489 8.06 -5.79 -5.77
N THR A 490 7.40 -4.65 -5.59
CA THR A 490 6.14 -4.26 -6.21
C THR A 490 6.13 -2.74 -6.38
N GLY A 491 5.17 -2.20 -7.13
CA GLY A 491 4.90 -0.76 -7.16
C GLY A 491 5.62 0.06 -8.21
N VAL A 492 6.62 -0.52 -8.89
CA VAL A 492 7.25 0.10 -10.06
C VAL A 492 6.50 -0.24 -11.34
N ASN A 493 6.37 0.75 -12.22
CA ASN A 493 5.87 0.57 -13.59
C ASN A 493 6.97 1.01 -14.57
N TYR A 494 7.64 0.04 -15.19
CA TYR A 494 8.58 0.30 -16.28
C TYR A 494 7.85 0.30 -17.64
N PRO A 495 8.29 1.13 -18.61
CA PRO A 495 9.32 2.16 -18.48
C PRO A 495 8.78 3.44 -17.82
N TYR A 496 9.68 4.21 -17.21
CA TYR A 496 9.42 5.59 -16.78
C TYR A 496 10.57 6.50 -17.18
N ASN A 497 10.33 7.81 -17.20
CA ASN A 497 11.35 8.80 -17.59
C ASN A 497 11.75 9.71 -16.42
N ILE A 498 12.99 10.19 -16.47
CA ILE A 498 13.49 11.28 -15.63
C ILE A 498 13.67 12.49 -16.55
N GLY A 499 12.68 13.40 -16.49
CA GLY A 499 12.48 14.39 -17.53
C GLY A 499 12.36 13.74 -18.90
N ASP A 500 12.99 14.34 -19.91
CA ASP A 500 13.17 13.80 -21.25
C ASP A 500 14.57 13.19 -21.50
N MET A 501 15.44 13.19 -20.48
CA MET A 501 16.86 12.83 -20.61
C MET A 501 17.11 11.32 -20.46
N ILE A 502 16.56 10.71 -19.40
CA ILE A 502 16.77 9.30 -19.07
C ILE A 502 15.44 8.55 -19.12
N SER A 503 15.44 7.37 -19.75
CA SER A 503 14.32 6.42 -19.73
C SER A 503 14.74 5.14 -19.04
N VAL A 504 14.19 4.88 -17.84
CA VAL A 504 14.45 3.65 -17.09
C VAL A 504 13.49 2.58 -17.59
N THR A 505 14.05 1.49 -18.11
CA THR A 505 13.32 0.49 -18.90
C THR A 505 13.09 -0.83 -18.19
N GLY A 506 13.76 -1.07 -17.06
CA GLY A 506 13.59 -2.28 -16.28
C GLY A 506 14.63 -2.45 -15.19
N SER A 507 14.76 -3.68 -14.70
CA SER A 507 15.79 -4.08 -13.75
C SER A 507 16.40 -5.44 -14.09
N SER A 508 17.52 -5.76 -13.46
CA SER A 508 18.18 -7.06 -13.59
C SER A 508 17.38 -8.24 -13.01
N ALA A 509 16.27 -8.00 -12.30
CA ALA A 509 15.44 -9.05 -11.70
C ALA A 509 14.00 -9.07 -12.23
N GLY A 510 13.72 -8.39 -13.35
CA GLY A 510 12.39 -8.32 -13.95
C GLY A 510 11.66 -7.01 -13.65
N ASN A 511 10.40 -6.94 -14.06
CA ASN A 511 9.64 -5.68 -14.08
C ASN A 511 9.02 -5.30 -12.74
N ASP A 512 8.98 -6.21 -11.76
CA ASP A 512 8.38 -5.94 -10.44
C ASP A 512 9.38 -5.31 -9.46
N TYR A 513 10.67 -5.27 -9.81
CA TYR A 513 11.74 -4.91 -8.88
C TYR A 513 12.33 -3.54 -9.19
N TYR A 514 12.40 -2.69 -8.16
CA TYR A 514 13.07 -1.38 -8.21
C TYR A 514 14.30 -1.39 -7.31
N TYR A 515 15.49 -1.22 -7.91
CA TYR A 515 16.75 -1.37 -7.20
C TYR A 515 17.37 -0.04 -6.78
N PHE A 516 17.49 0.14 -5.47
CA PHE A 516 18.39 0.98 -4.67
C PHE A 516 18.38 2.51 -4.89
N TYR A 517 18.03 3.00 -6.07
CA TYR A 517 18.26 4.38 -6.50
C TYR A 517 16.96 5.17 -6.57
N TYR A 518 16.64 5.91 -5.51
CA TYR A 518 15.44 6.74 -5.42
C TYR A 518 15.81 8.20 -5.70
N ASN A 519 14.83 9.01 -6.12
CA ASN A 519 14.96 10.46 -6.28
C ASN A 519 16.25 10.86 -7.02
N ILE A 520 16.44 10.29 -8.22
CA ILE A 520 17.68 10.39 -8.99
C ILE A 520 17.74 11.78 -9.63
N GLU A 521 18.76 12.56 -9.28
CA GLU A 521 19.04 13.87 -9.88
C GLU A 521 19.86 13.70 -11.16
N VAL A 522 19.31 14.19 -12.27
CA VAL A 522 19.93 14.17 -13.59
C VAL A 522 20.19 15.60 -14.05
N GLU A 523 21.41 15.89 -14.49
CA GLU A 523 21.81 17.20 -15.00
C GLU A 523 22.26 17.09 -16.46
N ALA A 524 21.85 18.05 -17.29
CA ALA A 524 22.36 18.19 -18.66
C ALA A 524 23.83 18.59 -18.68
N LYS A 525 24.61 17.93 -19.54
CA LYS A 525 26.00 18.28 -19.80
C LYS A 525 26.10 19.15 -21.05
N CYS A 526 26.71 20.33 -20.96
CA CYS A 526 26.99 21.16 -22.14
C CYS A 526 28.26 20.69 -22.85
N ILE A 527 28.16 20.34 -24.13
CA ILE A 527 29.24 19.78 -24.95
C ILE A 527 29.86 20.87 -25.83
N ASP A 528 31.14 20.73 -26.16
CA ASP A 528 31.91 21.62 -27.04
C ASP A 528 31.74 23.11 -26.71
N VAL A 529 31.55 23.41 -25.43
CA VAL A 529 31.66 24.77 -24.94
C VAL A 529 33.14 25.11 -25.13
N SER A 530 33.48 25.68 -26.28
CA SER A 530 34.76 26.34 -26.46
C SER A 530 34.88 27.22 -25.24
N ALA A 531 35.87 26.97 -24.39
CA ALA A 531 36.16 27.84 -23.27
C ALA A 531 36.13 29.24 -23.87
N ILE A 532 35.06 29.99 -23.58
CA ILE A 532 34.94 31.32 -24.11
C ILE A 532 36.16 31.98 -23.50
N PHE A 533 37.08 32.34 -24.38
CA PHE A 533 38.07 33.34 -24.12
C PHE A 533 37.25 34.56 -23.70
N ASP A 534 36.94 34.65 -22.41
CA ASP A 534 36.28 35.82 -21.84
C ASP A 534 37.31 36.94 -22.02
N PRO A 535 37.11 37.88 -22.96
CA PRO A 535 38.06 38.96 -23.14
C PRO A 535 38.09 39.89 -21.92
N PHE A 536 37.20 39.66 -20.93
CA PHE A 536 37.01 40.48 -19.74
C PHE A 536 37.38 39.79 -18.42
N ASN A 537 37.60 38.46 -18.36
CA ASN A 537 38.19 37.79 -17.18
C ASN A 537 39.59 37.26 -17.46
N LYS A 538 40.54 38.19 -17.63
CA LYS A 538 41.93 37.87 -17.25
C LYS A 538 41.98 37.75 -15.73
N LYS A 539 42.04 36.52 -15.25
CA LYS A 539 42.45 36.16 -13.89
C LYS A 539 43.88 36.66 -13.67
N ASN A 540 44.01 37.89 -13.18
CA ASN A 540 45.28 38.54 -12.91
C ASN A 540 45.63 38.34 -11.45
N LEU A 541 46.85 37.86 -11.18
CA LEU A 541 47.36 37.75 -9.83
C LEU A 541 47.47 39.16 -9.23
N THR A 542 46.74 39.38 -8.13
CA THR A 542 46.76 40.67 -7.41
C THR A 542 47.83 40.67 -6.34
N LYS A 543 47.94 39.60 -5.55
CA LYS A 543 48.95 39.46 -4.49
C LYS A 543 49.17 38.00 -4.09
N ILE A 544 50.32 37.73 -3.51
CA ILE A 544 50.65 36.43 -2.89
C ILE A 544 50.81 36.66 -1.39
N THR A 545 50.14 35.87 -0.57
CA THR A 545 50.25 35.97 0.89
C THR A 545 50.72 34.67 1.54
N ASP A 546 51.39 34.77 2.68
CA ASP A 546 51.64 33.63 3.54
C ASP A 546 50.37 33.21 4.33
N VAL A 547 50.49 32.15 5.11
CA VAL A 547 49.38 31.64 5.96
C VAL A 547 48.91 32.62 7.03
N LEU A 548 49.66 33.68 7.30
CA LEU A 548 49.30 34.76 8.23
C LEU A 548 48.72 35.99 7.50
N GLY A 549 48.48 35.89 6.19
CA GLY A 549 47.90 36.95 5.37
C GLY A 549 48.86 38.08 5.01
N ARG A 550 50.16 37.92 5.25
CA ARG A 550 51.19 38.93 4.91
C ARG A 550 51.60 38.76 3.47
N GLU A 551 51.69 39.87 2.73
CA GLU A 551 52.13 39.85 1.33
C GLU A 551 53.61 39.49 1.22
N VAL A 552 53.92 38.52 0.36
CA VAL A 552 55.26 37.94 0.21
C VAL A 552 55.56 37.67 -1.26
N ASN A 553 56.83 37.67 -1.62
CA ASN A 553 57.27 37.10 -2.90
C ASN A 553 57.25 35.56 -2.84
N GLU A 554 57.23 34.90 -3.99
CA GLU A 554 57.27 33.44 -4.10
C GLU A 554 58.46 32.86 -3.31
N LYS A 555 58.16 31.99 -2.36
CA LYS A 555 59.13 31.24 -1.55
C LYS A 555 58.87 29.75 -1.68
N ARG A 556 59.95 28.99 -1.83
CA ARG A 556 59.91 27.52 -1.90
C ARG A 556 59.62 26.90 -0.53
N ASN A 557 59.08 25.68 -0.52
CA ASN A 557 58.77 24.88 0.67
C ASN A 557 57.90 25.61 1.72
N THR A 558 57.07 26.55 1.27
CA THR A 558 56.11 27.26 2.11
C THR A 558 54.74 27.26 1.45
N THR A 559 53.69 27.18 2.26
CA THR A 559 52.30 27.32 1.78
C THR A 559 52.02 28.78 1.49
N LEU A 560 51.60 29.07 0.26
CA LEU A 560 51.29 30.41 -0.22
C LEU A 560 49.86 30.45 -0.77
N PHE A 561 49.23 31.61 -0.64
CA PHE A 561 47.90 31.88 -1.19
C PHE A 561 48.03 32.93 -2.29
N TYR A 562 47.61 32.57 -3.50
CA TYR A 562 47.60 33.43 -4.68
C TYR A 562 46.20 34.00 -4.80
N ILE A 563 46.08 35.32 -4.63
CA ILE A 563 44.80 36.01 -4.61
C ILE A 563 44.63 36.75 -5.93
N TYR A 564 43.54 36.49 -6.62
CA TYR A 564 43.25 37.03 -7.94
C TYR A 564 42.22 38.16 -7.88
N ASN A 565 42.22 38.98 -8.93
CA ASN A 565 41.33 40.14 -9.05
C ASN A 565 39.84 39.78 -9.08
N ASP A 566 39.49 38.52 -9.35
CA ASP A 566 38.13 37.97 -9.31
C ASP A 566 37.70 37.48 -7.92
N GLY A 567 38.55 37.63 -6.89
CA GLY A 567 38.30 37.19 -5.52
C GLY A 567 38.61 35.71 -5.27
N THR A 568 39.01 34.95 -6.29
CA THR A 568 39.44 33.56 -6.11
C THR A 568 40.80 33.48 -5.42
N VAL A 569 41.02 32.40 -4.67
CA VAL A 569 42.27 32.15 -3.94
C VAL A 569 42.78 30.75 -4.26
N GLU A 570 44.02 30.64 -4.76
CA GLU A 570 44.71 29.36 -4.96
C GLU A 570 45.74 29.12 -3.86
N LYS A 571 45.65 27.99 -3.18
CA LYS A 571 46.70 27.51 -2.26
C LYS A 571 47.76 26.75 -3.07
N LYS A 572 49.01 27.20 -3.04
CA LYS A 572 50.14 26.52 -3.68
C LYS A 572 51.24 26.22 -2.67
N ILE A 573 51.90 25.08 -2.87
CA ILE A 573 53.17 24.75 -2.24
C ILE A 573 54.15 24.53 -3.38
N ILE A 574 55.12 25.42 -3.53
CA ILE A 574 56.21 25.23 -4.49
C ILE A 574 57.24 24.34 -3.80
N VAL A 575 57.18 23.04 -4.10
CA VAL A 575 58.12 22.03 -3.60
C VAL A 575 59.24 21.86 -4.62
N GLU A 576 60.47 21.72 -4.15
CA GLU A 576 61.59 21.19 -4.95
C GLU A 576 61.73 19.69 -4.70
#